data_AF-A0A926AZ79-F1
#
_entry.id   AF-A0A926AZ79-F1
#
_cell.length_a   1.000
_cell.length_b   1.000
_cell.length_c   1.000
_cell.angle_alpha   90.00
_cell.angle_beta   90.00
_cell.angle_gamma   90.00
#
_symmetry.space_group_name_H-M   'P 1'
#
loop_
_entity.id
_entity.type
_entity.pdbx_description
1 polymer ?
#
loop_
_entity_poly.entity_id
_entity_poly.type
_entity_poly.pdbx_seq_one_letter_code
_entity_poly.pdbx_strand_id
1 'polypeptide(L)'
;MLLSSGRGKAWVVQEGLFKAFGHVGALEAGAIYENRVAKGSKAGRTGCFSTITGRAHSRVRCWVLFPLRSGRGQLQTTFPDGLVAIEQAMPQAMNFIVSSARWVHPDTFRSLPVWYPEHARGRYSFDKTWTRVNSNKHSISSVVTSKVETNIHAGKALWAALGVSSAHKPPNWTVCHIWGDDCSLFRRPNFVVRDPCFYSCVGNMVLLPTPLKGFTDAVPAVKRMLRTCAFHLYGWACEHESVRAEAEEIRSGGLPVGYPDTWPGPGKECLPPGCASPDKAIATAIERRKEAIRRSLDHKGWPNYPHESVRQVLAHWSMVL
;
A
#
# COMPACT_ATOMS: atom_id res chain seq x y z
N MET A 1 31.71 -22.06 3.38
CA MET A 1 31.93 -21.78 4.82
C MET A 1 32.75 -20.50 4.86
N LEU A 2 32.33 -19.31 5.30
CA LEU A 2 31.33 -18.85 6.28
C LEU A 2 30.59 -17.60 5.73
N LEU A 3 29.30 -17.49 6.09
CA LEU A 3 28.41 -16.35 5.84
C LEU A 3 28.62 -15.27 6.92
N SER A 4 28.91 -14.02 6.53
CA SER A 4 28.87 -12.87 7.45
C SER A 4 27.46 -12.27 7.49
N SER A 5 26.84 -12.41 8.65
CA SER A 5 25.44 -12.10 8.98
C SER A 5 25.07 -10.61 8.90
N GLY A 6 23.89 -10.31 8.34
CA GLY A 6 23.23 -9.01 8.27
C GLY A 6 22.71 -8.43 9.59
N ARG A 7 23.59 -8.32 10.60
CA ARG A 7 23.25 -7.73 11.91
C ARG A 7 23.31 -6.21 11.96
N GLY A 8 23.95 -5.54 10.99
CA GLY A 8 24.16 -4.08 11.03
C GLY A 8 22.94 -3.22 10.70
N LYS A 9 21.96 -3.70 9.94
CA LYS A 9 20.84 -2.87 9.44
C LYS A 9 19.60 -2.84 10.33
N ALA A 10 19.42 -3.85 11.19
CA ALA A 10 18.31 -3.89 12.15
C ALA A 10 18.49 -2.89 13.31
N TRP A 11 19.74 -2.65 13.71
CA TRP A 11 20.10 -1.72 14.79
C TRP A 11 19.73 -0.26 14.48
N VAL A 12 19.88 0.18 13.22
CA VAL A 12 19.61 1.57 12.82
C VAL A 12 18.12 1.92 12.88
N VAL A 13 17.25 0.96 12.54
CA VAL A 13 15.79 1.15 12.61
C VAL A 13 15.30 1.13 14.06
N GLN A 14 15.90 0.29 14.91
CA GLN A 14 15.60 0.26 16.34
C GLN A 14 16.03 1.56 17.02
N GLU A 15 17.23 2.09 16.78
CA GLU A 15 17.65 3.36 17.38
C GLU A 15 16.78 4.54 16.95
N GLY A 16 16.30 4.56 15.70
CA GLY A 16 15.36 5.58 15.22
C GLY A 16 14.00 5.54 15.96
N LEU A 17 13.47 4.33 16.19
CA LEU A 17 12.23 4.12 16.95
C LEU A 17 12.40 4.44 18.44
N PHE A 18 13.52 4.05 19.06
CA PHE A 18 13.81 4.36 20.46
C PHE A 18 14.02 5.87 20.68
N LYS A 19 14.67 6.58 19.74
CA LYS A 19 14.77 8.05 19.78
C LYS A 19 13.43 8.76 19.60
N ALA A 20 12.52 8.19 18.80
CA ALA A 20 11.22 8.80 18.52
C ALA A 20 10.16 8.56 19.62
N PHE A 21 10.17 7.38 20.26
CA PHE A 21 9.07 6.95 21.15
C PHE A 21 9.49 6.68 22.61
N GLY A 22 10.78 6.79 22.93
CA GLY A 22 11.31 6.51 24.26
C GLY A 22 11.25 5.01 24.63
N HIS A 23 11.91 4.66 25.75
CA HIS A 23 12.13 3.26 26.14
C HIS A 23 10.83 2.50 26.50
N VAL A 24 9.82 3.23 26.99
CA VAL A 24 8.52 2.67 27.41
C VAL A 24 7.59 2.48 26.20
N GLY A 25 7.52 3.45 25.27
CA GLY A 25 6.68 3.36 24.08
C GLY A 25 7.12 2.26 23.10
N ALA A 26 8.43 1.99 23.01
CA ALA A 26 8.95 0.89 22.21
C ALA A 26 8.60 -0.49 22.78
N LEU A 27 8.53 -0.62 24.11
CA LEU A 27 8.16 -1.87 24.79
C LEU A 27 6.65 -2.15 24.69
N GLU A 28 5.82 -1.12 24.80
CA GLU A 28 4.36 -1.24 24.64
C GLU A 28 3.96 -1.63 23.20
N ALA A 29 4.60 -1.04 22.19
CA ALA A 29 4.40 -1.43 20.79
C ALA A 29 4.79 -2.90 20.54
N GLY A 30 5.87 -3.38 21.18
CA GLY A 30 6.28 -4.79 21.16
C GLY A 30 5.26 -5.72 21.84
N ALA A 31 4.73 -5.33 23.01
CA ALA A 31 3.76 -6.12 23.76
C ALA A 31 2.38 -6.23 23.06
N ILE A 32 1.97 -5.19 22.33
CA ILE A 32 0.75 -5.22 21.48
C ILE A 32 0.94 -6.17 20.29
N TYR A 33 2.16 -6.26 19.74
CA TYR A 33 2.49 -7.17 18.65
C TYR A 33 2.47 -8.64 19.11
N GLU A 34 3.04 -8.96 20.26
CA GLU A 34 3.02 -10.32 20.82
C GLU A 34 1.60 -10.81 21.16
N ASN A 35 0.73 -9.92 21.66
CA ASN A 35 -0.68 -10.23 21.90
C ASN A 35 -1.47 -10.52 20.61
N ARG A 36 -1.08 -9.95 19.45
CA ARG A 36 -1.67 -10.28 18.14
C ARG A 36 -1.19 -11.64 17.62
N VAL A 37 0.03 -12.06 17.96
CA VAL A 37 0.54 -13.40 17.62
C VAL A 37 -0.15 -14.47 18.45
N ALA A 38 -0.40 -14.22 19.73
CA ALA A 38 -1.11 -15.15 20.63
C ALA A 38 -2.59 -15.38 20.25
N LYS A 39 -3.25 -14.40 19.61
CA LYS A 39 -4.67 -14.48 19.20
C LYS A 39 -4.91 -15.15 17.83
N GLY A 40 -3.96 -15.95 17.33
CA GLY A 40 -4.23 -16.92 16.26
C GLY A 40 -3.98 -16.46 14.82
N SER A 41 -3.03 -15.55 14.59
CA SER A 41 -2.52 -15.30 13.23
C SER A 41 -1.60 -16.45 12.79
N LYS A 42 -2.03 -17.26 11.82
CA LYS A 42 -1.24 -18.33 11.17
C LYS A 42 -0.10 -17.81 10.25
N ALA A 43 0.37 -16.58 10.45
CA ALA A 43 1.53 -16.03 9.75
C ALA A 43 2.63 -15.60 10.74
N GLY A 44 2.98 -16.50 11.66
CA GLY A 44 4.09 -16.33 12.61
C GLY A 44 5.26 -17.25 12.27
N ARG A 45 5.80 -17.17 11.05
CA ARG A 45 7.12 -17.76 10.72
C ARG A 45 7.86 -16.84 9.75
N THR A 46 8.35 -15.72 10.27
CA THR A 46 9.62 -15.07 9.89
C THR A 46 9.80 -13.84 10.77
N GLY A 47 10.85 -13.82 11.59
CA GLY A 47 11.27 -12.67 12.40
C GLY A 47 11.60 -13.06 13.84
N CYS A 48 12.83 -13.53 14.07
CA CYS A 48 13.37 -13.85 15.39
C CYS A 48 13.26 -12.67 16.36
N PHE A 49 12.56 -12.87 17.47
CA PHE A 49 12.94 -12.33 18.78
C PHE A 49 13.26 -13.54 19.66
N SER A 50 14.51 -13.98 19.63
CA SER A 50 15.01 -14.99 20.56
C SER A 50 15.73 -14.25 21.68
N THR A 51 15.06 -14.04 22.80
CA THR A 51 15.77 -13.70 24.04
C THR A 51 16.24 -15.00 24.66
N ILE A 52 17.56 -15.10 24.76
CA ILE A 52 18.29 -16.06 25.57
C ILE A 52 17.85 -15.87 27.03
N THR A 53 17.18 -16.86 27.60
CA THR A 53 17.44 -17.36 28.97
C THR A 53 16.78 -18.72 29.13
N GLY A 54 17.62 -19.73 29.38
CA GLY A 54 17.17 -21.07 29.72
C GLY A 54 16.74 -21.16 31.18
N ARG A 55 15.79 -22.07 31.41
CA ARG A 55 15.43 -22.76 32.65
C ARG A 55 14.66 -22.01 33.75
N ALA A 56 13.46 -22.56 33.94
CA ALA A 56 12.84 -23.00 35.19
C ALA A 56 12.05 -21.97 36.02
N HIS A 57 10.75 -22.29 36.13
CA HIS A 57 9.87 -22.12 37.28
C HIS A 57 10.02 -20.83 38.12
N SER A 58 9.04 -19.93 38.01
CA SER A 58 8.22 -19.49 39.15
C SER A 58 7.23 -18.41 38.73
N ARG A 59 6.04 -18.46 39.31
CA ARG A 59 5.00 -17.43 39.20
C ARG A 59 5.56 -16.12 39.78
N VAL A 60 5.75 -15.10 38.94
CA VAL A 60 5.94 -13.73 39.43
C VAL A 60 4.65 -12.95 39.16
N ARG A 61 3.81 -12.86 40.20
CA ARG A 61 2.80 -11.81 40.30
C ARG A 61 3.55 -10.53 40.66
N CYS A 62 3.84 -9.69 39.68
CA CYS A 62 4.32 -8.34 39.96
C CYS A 62 3.11 -7.47 40.33
N TRP A 63 2.85 -7.35 41.64
CA TRP A 63 2.04 -6.26 42.17
C TRP A 63 2.96 -5.06 42.32
N VAL A 64 2.91 -4.12 41.39
CA VAL A 64 3.44 -2.78 41.63
C VAL A 64 2.36 -2.00 42.39
N LEU A 65 2.42 -2.06 43.71
CA LEU A 65 1.66 -1.17 44.60
C LEU A 65 2.27 0.23 44.49
N PHE A 66 1.64 1.10 43.71
CA PHE A 66 1.86 2.55 43.87
C PHE A 66 1.03 3.05 45.07
N PRO A 67 1.61 3.86 45.97
CA PRO A 67 0.82 4.54 46.99
C PRO A 67 -0.14 5.52 46.30
N LEU A 68 -1.45 5.28 46.48
CA LEU A 68 -2.50 6.21 46.11
C LEU A 68 -2.38 7.47 46.98
N ARG A 69 -1.57 8.43 46.52
CA ARG A 69 -1.73 9.83 46.96
C ARG A 69 -3.03 10.34 46.36
N SER A 70 -4.00 10.62 47.23
CA SER A 70 -5.26 11.30 46.94
C SER A 70 -5.01 12.78 46.58
N GLY A 71 -4.32 13.01 45.47
CA GLY A 71 -4.45 14.26 44.74
C GLY A 71 -5.63 14.13 43.79
N ARG A 72 -6.62 15.02 43.88
CA ARG A 72 -7.54 15.27 42.76
C ARG A 72 -6.73 15.89 41.62
N GLY A 73 -5.93 15.08 40.94
CA GLY A 73 -5.35 15.44 39.66
C GLY A 73 -6.51 15.66 38.70
N GLN A 74 -6.54 16.82 38.05
CA GLN A 74 -7.40 17.02 36.88
C GLN A 74 -7.19 15.82 35.95
N LEU A 75 -8.21 14.99 35.79
CA LEU A 75 -8.25 13.99 34.73
C LEU A 75 -7.99 14.76 33.44
N GLN A 76 -6.87 14.51 32.78
CA GLN A 76 -6.58 15.08 31.48
C GLN A 76 -7.62 14.51 30.52
N THR A 77 -8.70 15.26 30.28
CA THR A 77 -9.93 14.77 29.64
C THR A 77 -9.80 14.56 28.14
N THR A 78 -8.64 14.90 27.55
CA THR A 78 -8.39 14.75 26.12
C THR A 78 -6.96 14.25 25.89
N PHE A 79 -6.84 13.00 25.41
CA PHE A 79 -5.59 12.54 24.79
C PHE A 79 -5.44 13.26 23.45
N PRO A 80 -4.28 13.87 23.15
CA PRO A 80 -4.07 14.55 21.87
C PRO A 80 -4.12 13.54 20.72
N ASP A 81 -4.58 14.01 19.56
CA ASP A 81 -4.61 13.20 18.35
C ASP A 81 -3.18 12.74 17.97
N GLY A 82 -3.02 11.44 17.72
CA GLY A 82 -1.71 10.86 17.41
C GLY A 82 -1.08 11.41 16.11
N LEU A 83 -1.87 11.96 15.19
CA LEU A 83 -1.37 12.60 13.97
C LEU A 83 -0.64 13.92 14.27
N VAL A 84 -1.03 14.67 15.31
CA VAL A 84 -0.33 15.90 15.72
C VAL A 84 1.10 15.57 16.16
N ALA A 85 1.31 14.43 16.81
CA ALA A 85 2.65 13.96 17.14
C ALA A 85 3.47 13.56 15.89
N ILE A 86 2.80 13.11 14.83
CA ILE A 86 3.44 12.73 13.55
C ILE A 86 3.82 13.96 12.74
N GLU A 87 3.10 15.08 12.83
CA GLU A 87 3.40 16.32 12.09
C GLU A 87 4.85 16.78 12.28
N GLN A 88 5.39 16.67 13.49
CA GLN A 88 6.78 17.03 13.80
C GLN A 88 7.80 16.07 13.15
N ALA A 89 7.42 14.82 12.92
CA ALA A 89 8.24 13.78 12.29
C ALA A 89 8.02 13.66 10.77
N MET A 90 7.17 14.51 10.20
CA MET A 90 6.83 14.47 8.77
C MET A 90 8.03 14.60 7.83
N PRO A 91 9.02 15.49 8.07
CA PRO A 91 10.19 15.57 7.20
C PRO A 91 10.97 14.25 7.13
N GLN A 92 11.14 13.58 8.28
CA GLN A 92 11.86 12.30 8.36
C GLN A 92 11.05 11.18 7.70
N ALA A 93 9.74 11.13 7.94
CA ALA A 93 8.85 10.17 7.27
C ALA A 93 8.88 10.34 5.74
N MET A 94 8.82 11.58 5.26
CA MET A 94 8.90 11.88 3.83
C MET A 94 10.25 11.50 3.24
N ASN A 95 11.37 11.71 3.94
CA ASN A 95 12.68 11.26 3.47
C ASN A 95 12.75 9.73 3.26
N PHE A 96 12.12 8.95 4.16
CA PHE A 96 12.00 7.50 3.96
C PHE A 96 11.13 7.16 2.75
N ILE A 97 10.01 7.86 2.55
CA ILE A 97 9.12 7.64 1.41
C ILE A 97 9.84 7.99 0.10
N VAL A 98 10.49 9.15 0.02
CA VAL A 98 11.22 9.62 -1.18
C VAL A 98 12.28 8.63 -1.61
N SER A 99 13.08 8.12 -0.67
CA SER A 99 14.17 7.18 -0.98
C SER A 99 13.69 5.76 -1.30
N SER A 100 12.52 5.36 -0.80
CA SER A 100 12.04 3.97 -0.89
C SER A 100 10.88 3.75 -1.85
N ALA A 101 10.11 4.78 -2.20
CA ALA A 101 9.03 4.67 -3.18
C ALA A 101 9.56 4.13 -4.51
N ARG A 102 8.78 3.26 -5.16
CA ARG A 102 9.03 2.86 -6.55
C ARG A 102 7.87 3.28 -7.42
N TRP A 103 8.24 3.94 -8.51
CA TRP A 103 7.33 4.54 -9.48
C TRP A 103 7.48 3.82 -10.82
N VAL A 104 6.39 3.74 -11.56
CA VAL A 104 6.40 3.21 -12.91
C VAL A 104 6.94 4.29 -13.85
N HIS A 105 7.68 3.89 -14.88
CA HIS A 105 8.15 4.84 -15.89
C HIS A 105 6.97 5.48 -16.63
N PRO A 106 6.99 6.78 -16.96
CA PRO A 106 5.90 7.41 -17.70
C PRO A 106 5.60 6.73 -19.05
N ASP A 107 6.61 6.19 -19.73
CA ASP A 107 6.42 5.47 -21.00
C ASP A 107 5.65 4.16 -20.80
N THR A 108 5.91 3.45 -19.69
CA THR A 108 5.17 2.26 -19.31
C THR A 108 3.71 2.59 -19.01
N PHE A 109 3.47 3.69 -18.28
CA PHE A 109 2.12 4.18 -18.00
C PHE A 109 1.37 4.54 -19.29
N ARG A 110 2.01 5.29 -20.21
CA ARG A 110 1.42 5.66 -21.51
C ARG A 110 1.11 4.43 -22.38
N SER A 111 1.93 3.40 -22.31
CA SER A 111 1.77 2.19 -23.11
C SER A 111 0.65 1.27 -22.61
N LEU A 112 0.44 1.22 -21.29
CA LEU A 112 -0.61 0.44 -20.64
C LEU A 112 -0.96 1.03 -19.26
N PRO A 113 -1.90 1.99 -19.19
CA PRO A 113 -2.23 2.65 -17.94
C PRO A 113 -2.95 1.71 -16.96
N VAL A 114 -3.88 0.90 -17.47
CA VAL A 114 -4.67 -0.09 -16.70
C VAL A 114 -4.37 -1.50 -17.18
N TRP A 115 -3.91 -2.37 -16.27
CA TRP A 115 -3.44 -3.71 -16.63
C TRP A 115 -4.51 -4.80 -16.51
N TYR A 116 -5.48 -4.63 -15.62
CA TYR A 116 -6.55 -5.60 -15.34
C TYR A 116 -7.92 -4.90 -15.31
N PRO A 117 -8.43 -4.44 -16.47
CA PRO A 117 -9.74 -3.77 -16.57
C PRO A 117 -10.91 -4.65 -16.11
N GLU A 118 -10.74 -5.97 -16.09
CA GLU A 118 -11.74 -6.93 -15.64
C GLU A 118 -11.90 -7.01 -14.12
N HIS A 119 -10.99 -6.42 -13.35
CA HIS A 119 -10.95 -6.50 -11.89
C HIS A 119 -11.14 -5.14 -11.21
N ALA A 120 -11.78 -5.15 -10.05
CA ALA A 120 -11.89 -4.00 -9.14
C ALA A 120 -12.11 -4.48 -7.71
N ARG A 121 -11.72 -3.68 -6.71
CA ARG A 121 -11.82 -4.09 -5.30
C ARG A 121 -13.28 -4.39 -4.93
N GLY A 122 -13.50 -5.49 -4.20
CA GLY A 122 -14.82 -5.92 -3.77
C GLY A 122 -15.62 -6.73 -4.80
N ARG A 123 -15.18 -6.81 -6.07
CA ARG A 123 -15.77 -7.74 -7.04
C ARG A 123 -15.46 -9.18 -6.66
N TYR A 124 -16.35 -10.11 -6.98
CA TYR A 124 -16.09 -11.53 -6.76
C TYR A 124 -14.84 -11.98 -7.53
N SER A 125 -14.04 -12.82 -6.89
CA SER A 125 -12.91 -13.48 -7.52
C SER A 125 -13.42 -14.75 -8.18
N PHE A 126 -13.36 -14.82 -9.50
CA PHE A 126 -13.71 -16.01 -10.26
C PHE A 126 -12.49 -16.90 -10.52
N ASP A 127 -12.74 -18.16 -10.86
CA ASP A 127 -11.72 -19.02 -11.45
C ASP A 127 -11.27 -18.51 -12.83
N LYS A 128 -10.27 -19.19 -13.40
CA LYS A 128 -9.69 -18.81 -14.71
C LYS A 128 -10.68 -18.85 -15.88
N THR A 129 -11.83 -19.50 -15.69
CA THR A 129 -12.89 -19.67 -16.70
C THR A 129 -14.08 -18.74 -16.47
N TRP A 130 -14.03 -17.88 -15.45
CA TRP A 130 -15.13 -16.96 -15.13
C TRP A 130 -16.50 -17.65 -14.97
N THR A 131 -16.49 -18.92 -14.52
CA THR A 131 -17.70 -19.73 -14.33
C THR A 131 -18.08 -19.82 -12.87
N ARG A 132 -17.09 -20.05 -11.98
CA ARG A 132 -17.33 -20.23 -10.55
C ARG A 132 -16.62 -19.17 -9.71
N VAL A 133 -17.33 -18.63 -8.73
CA VAL A 133 -16.75 -17.77 -7.70
C VAL A 133 -15.84 -18.62 -6.80
N ASN A 134 -14.59 -18.19 -6.65
CA ASN A 134 -13.66 -18.81 -5.72
C ASN A 134 -14.16 -18.61 -4.29
N SER A 135 -13.94 -19.58 -3.42
CA SER A 135 -14.34 -19.49 -2.01
C SER A 135 -13.16 -19.75 -1.08
N ASN A 136 -13.27 -19.24 0.15
CA ASN A 136 -12.44 -19.58 1.29
C ASN A 136 -13.25 -20.46 2.22
N LYS A 137 -12.68 -21.59 2.64
CA LYS A 137 -13.22 -22.38 3.75
C LYS A 137 -12.44 -22.01 5.01
N HIS A 138 -13.11 -21.40 5.98
CA HIS A 138 -12.46 -21.08 7.25
C HIS A 138 -12.17 -22.38 8.01
N SER A 139 -10.89 -22.63 8.33
CA SER A 139 -10.46 -23.95 8.83
C SER A 139 -11.07 -24.34 10.18
N ILE A 140 -11.53 -23.37 10.96
CA ILE A 140 -12.05 -23.58 12.33
C ILE A 140 -13.58 -23.66 12.32
N SER A 141 -14.25 -22.77 11.59
CA SER A 141 -15.72 -22.67 11.62
C SER A 141 -16.41 -23.43 10.49
N SER A 142 -15.65 -23.97 9.54
CA SER A 142 -16.13 -24.59 8.29
C SER A 142 -17.03 -23.68 7.42
N VAL A 143 -17.20 -22.41 7.79
CA VAL A 143 -17.93 -21.41 7.02
C VAL A 143 -17.21 -21.17 5.70
N VAL A 144 -17.96 -21.25 4.62
CA VAL A 144 -17.49 -20.99 3.26
C VAL A 144 -17.90 -19.57 2.88
N THR A 145 -16.93 -18.71 2.59
CA THR A 145 -17.18 -17.34 2.13
C THR A 145 -16.68 -17.15 0.71
N SER A 146 -17.46 -16.46 -0.11
CA SER A 146 -17.05 -16.06 -1.45
C SER A 146 -15.84 -15.12 -1.39
N LYS A 147 -14.79 -15.43 -2.15
CA LYS A 147 -13.63 -14.56 -2.28
C LYS A 147 -13.99 -13.34 -3.09
N VAL A 148 -13.49 -12.20 -2.63
CA VAL A 148 -13.54 -10.94 -3.34
C VAL A 148 -12.14 -10.43 -3.62
N GLU A 149 -12.02 -9.54 -4.60
CA GLU A 149 -10.79 -8.86 -4.95
C GLU A 149 -10.38 -7.88 -3.84
N THR A 150 -9.20 -8.09 -3.24
CA THR A 150 -8.69 -7.31 -2.09
C THR A 150 -7.45 -6.47 -2.40
N ASN A 151 -6.87 -6.58 -3.61
CA ASN A 151 -5.69 -5.90 -4.21
C ASN A 151 -4.73 -6.85 -4.95
N ILE A 152 -5.15 -8.06 -5.24
CA ILE A 152 -4.34 -9.07 -5.91
C ILE A 152 -3.95 -8.58 -7.30
N HIS A 153 -4.91 -8.10 -8.10
CA HIS A 153 -4.63 -7.68 -9.49
C HIS A 153 -4.00 -6.30 -9.58
N ALA A 154 -4.35 -5.36 -8.70
CA ALA A 154 -3.60 -4.11 -8.51
C ALA A 154 -2.12 -4.40 -8.19
N GLY A 155 -1.86 -5.37 -7.30
CA GLY A 155 -0.52 -5.82 -6.99
C GLY A 155 0.22 -6.37 -8.20
N LYS A 156 -0.39 -7.32 -8.92
CA LYS A 156 0.19 -7.90 -10.14
C LYS A 156 0.50 -6.84 -11.20
N ALA A 157 -0.39 -5.87 -11.39
CA ALA A 157 -0.20 -4.77 -12.34
C ALA A 157 1.07 -3.99 -12.03
N LEU A 158 1.19 -3.51 -10.79
CA LEU A 158 2.32 -2.68 -10.40
C LEU A 158 3.65 -3.46 -10.47
N TRP A 159 3.71 -4.71 -10.00
CA TRP A 159 4.93 -5.50 -10.10
C TRP A 159 5.37 -5.73 -11.55
N ALA A 160 4.42 -6.04 -12.44
CA ALA A 160 4.73 -6.22 -13.85
C ALA A 160 5.17 -4.91 -14.52
N ALA A 161 4.53 -3.79 -14.20
CA ALA A 161 4.89 -2.46 -14.70
C ALA A 161 6.26 -1.95 -14.18
N LEU A 162 6.71 -2.47 -13.03
CA LEU A 162 8.05 -2.23 -12.48
C LEU A 162 9.11 -3.22 -13.01
N GLY A 163 8.73 -4.14 -13.90
CA GLY A 163 9.65 -5.15 -14.45
C GLY A 163 10.02 -6.27 -13.47
N VAL A 164 9.27 -6.44 -12.37
CA VAL A 164 9.55 -7.44 -11.35
C VAL A 164 8.68 -8.67 -11.55
N SER A 165 9.31 -9.81 -11.78
CA SER A 165 8.61 -11.09 -11.82
C SER A 165 8.02 -11.44 -10.45
N SER A 166 6.81 -12.01 -10.44
CA SER A 166 6.15 -12.47 -9.21
C SER A 166 6.98 -13.49 -8.42
N ALA A 167 7.86 -14.25 -9.09
CA ALA A 167 8.77 -15.21 -8.45
C ALA A 167 9.90 -14.54 -7.65
N HIS A 168 10.24 -13.28 -7.99
CA HIS A 168 11.32 -12.53 -7.37
C HIS A 168 10.81 -11.34 -6.55
N LYS A 169 9.53 -11.36 -6.17
CA LYS A 169 8.94 -10.30 -5.36
C LYS A 169 9.66 -10.23 -4.01
N PRO A 170 10.37 -9.13 -3.70
CA PRO A 170 11.02 -8.98 -2.40
C PRO A 170 9.98 -8.92 -1.28
N PRO A 171 10.30 -9.46 -0.08
CA PRO A 171 9.43 -9.36 1.07
C PRO A 171 9.31 -7.91 1.55
N ASN A 172 8.29 -7.62 2.36
CA ASN A 172 8.08 -6.31 3.01
C ASN A 172 7.81 -5.13 2.06
N TRP A 173 7.28 -5.41 0.87
CA TRP A 173 6.78 -4.40 -0.05
C TRP A 173 5.29 -4.53 -0.26
N THR A 174 4.61 -3.40 -0.34
CA THR A 174 3.17 -3.33 -0.52
C THR A 174 2.81 -2.30 -1.57
N VAL A 175 1.69 -2.56 -2.24
CA VAL A 175 1.11 -1.65 -3.23
C VAL A 175 0.12 -0.76 -2.52
N CYS A 176 0.28 0.55 -2.69
CA CYS A 176 -0.61 1.57 -2.15
C CYS A 176 -1.29 2.30 -3.29
N HIS A 177 -2.61 2.40 -3.24
CA HIS A 177 -3.37 3.32 -4.07
C HIS A 177 -3.23 4.73 -3.51
N ILE A 178 -2.92 5.71 -4.36
CA ILE A 178 -2.71 7.10 -3.91
C ILE A 178 -4.00 7.91 -3.97
N TRP A 179 -4.91 7.59 -4.89
CA TRP A 179 -6.25 8.16 -4.96
C TRP A 179 -7.28 7.27 -4.26
N GLY A 180 -8.22 7.93 -3.58
CA GLY A 180 -9.25 7.28 -2.78
C GLY A 180 -9.81 8.20 -1.72
N ASP A 181 -10.81 7.71 -0.98
CA ASP A 181 -11.36 8.45 0.15
C ASP A 181 -10.28 8.63 1.24
N ASP A 182 -10.09 9.86 1.69
CA ASP A 182 -9.13 10.28 2.71
C ASP A 182 -9.74 10.32 4.12
N CYS A 183 -10.94 9.77 4.31
CA CYS A 183 -11.56 9.62 5.61
C CYS A 183 -10.65 8.81 6.54
N SER A 184 -9.94 9.52 7.43
CA SER A 184 -9.06 8.97 8.47
C SER A 184 -9.78 8.01 9.43
N LEU A 185 -11.11 8.09 9.48
CA LEU A 185 -11.97 7.25 10.29
C LEU A 185 -12.41 5.97 9.56
N PHE A 186 -11.99 5.77 8.31
CA PHE A 186 -12.30 4.60 7.46
C PHE A 186 -13.80 4.28 7.35
N ARG A 187 -14.66 5.29 7.54
CA ARG A 187 -16.12 5.11 7.59
C ARG A 187 -16.76 5.01 6.21
N ARG A 188 -16.05 5.42 5.16
CA ARG A 188 -16.55 5.44 3.79
C ARG A 188 -15.81 4.41 2.94
N PRO A 189 -16.53 3.71 2.04
CA PRO A 189 -15.88 2.83 1.09
C PRO A 189 -15.06 3.68 0.11
N ASN A 190 -13.83 3.26 -0.17
CA ASN A 190 -13.02 3.89 -1.21
C ASN A 190 -13.61 3.53 -2.58
N PHE A 191 -14.32 4.48 -3.21
CA PHE A 191 -14.98 4.28 -4.50
C PHE A 191 -14.00 4.19 -5.67
N VAL A 192 -12.89 4.93 -5.61
CA VAL A 192 -11.85 4.93 -6.66
C VAL A 192 -11.31 3.52 -6.90
N VAL A 193 -11.01 2.76 -5.84
CA VAL A 193 -10.49 1.38 -5.99
C VAL A 193 -11.58 0.34 -6.33
N ARG A 194 -12.85 0.72 -6.30
CA ARG A 194 -13.98 -0.10 -6.75
C ARG A 194 -14.33 0.17 -8.21
N ASP A 195 -13.83 1.26 -8.77
CA ASP A 195 -13.90 1.57 -10.18
C ASP A 195 -12.77 0.84 -10.96
N PRO A 196 -13.10 -0.01 -11.93
CA PRO A 196 -12.11 -0.69 -12.76
C PRO A 196 -11.18 0.24 -13.54
N CYS A 197 -11.62 1.46 -13.88
CA CYS A 197 -10.81 2.47 -14.57
C CYS A 197 -9.60 2.89 -13.73
N PHE A 198 -9.72 2.85 -12.40
CA PHE A 198 -8.69 3.37 -11.50
C PHE A 198 -8.09 2.31 -10.57
N TYR A 199 -8.71 1.14 -10.44
CA TYR A 199 -8.26 0.09 -9.53
C TYR A 199 -6.89 -0.51 -9.90
N SER A 200 -6.67 -0.86 -11.16
CA SER A 200 -5.37 -1.40 -11.63
C SER A 200 -4.58 -0.40 -12.47
N CYS A 201 -4.94 0.89 -12.35
CA CYS A 201 -4.21 2.00 -12.94
C CYS A 201 -2.86 2.17 -12.26
N VAL A 202 -1.76 2.01 -12.99
CA VAL A 202 -0.41 2.10 -12.41
C VAL A 202 -0.03 3.53 -12.05
N GLY A 203 -0.65 4.54 -12.67
CA GLY A 203 -0.55 5.94 -12.26
C GLY A 203 -1.24 6.25 -10.93
N ASN A 204 -2.17 5.39 -10.49
CA ASN A 204 -2.83 5.46 -9.19
C ASN A 204 -2.11 4.63 -8.12
N MET A 205 -0.92 4.11 -8.38
CA MET A 205 -0.25 3.22 -7.44
C MET A 205 1.22 3.57 -7.24
N VAL A 206 1.69 3.34 -6.02
CA VAL A 206 3.11 3.41 -5.65
C VAL A 206 3.48 2.17 -4.86
N LEU A 207 4.70 1.68 -5.07
CA LEU A 207 5.23 0.58 -4.28
C LEU A 207 6.02 1.15 -3.09
N LEU A 208 5.70 0.69 -1.89
CA LEU A 208 6.33 1.16 -0.66
C LEU A 208 6.73 0.01 0.25
N PRO A 209 7.76 0.20 1.11
CA PRO A 209 7.97 -0.67 2.24
C PRO A 209 6.69 -0.78 3.09
N THR A 210 6.32 -1.99 3.49
CA THR A 210 5.08 -2.26 4.23
C THR A 210 4.87 -1.36 5.46
N PRO A 211 5.90 -1.03 6.28
CA PRO A 211 5.72 -0.12 7.42
C PRO A 211 5.29 1.30 7.02
N LEU A 212 5.71 1.78 5.84
CA LEU A 212 5.38 3.14 5.38
C LEU A 212 3.96 3.26 4.85
N LYS A 213 3.28 2.14 4.60
CA LYS A 213 1.86 2.15 4.19
C LYS A 213 0.95 2.86 5.18
N GLY A 214 1.25 2.78 6.48
CA GLY A 214 0.47 3.47 7.51
C GLY A 214 0.41 4.98 7.26
N PHE A 215 1.53 5.58 6.84
CA PHE A 215 1.58 7.00 6.49
C PHE A 215 0.72 7.31 5.27
N THR A 216 0.79 6.47 4.24
CA THR A 216 -0.03 6.67 3.05
C THR A 216 -1.50 6.42 3.29
N ASP A 217 -1.90 5.62 4.28
CA ASP A 217 -3.31 5.36 4.56
C ASP A 217 -3.90 6.40 5.52
N ALA A 218 -3.12 6.90 6.49
CA ALA A 218 -3.61 7.70 7.61
C ALA A 218 -3.20 9.19 7.59
N VAL A 219 -2.19 9.59 6.80
CA VAL A 219 -1.68 10.98 6.79
C VAL A 219 -2.01 11.65 5.45
N PRO A 220 -3.05 12.52 5.40
CA PRO A 220 -3.50 13.14 4.15
C PRO A 220 -2.41 13.94 3.42
N ALA A 221 -1.55 14.63 4.16
CA ALA A 221 -0.44 15.40 3.61
C ALA A 221 0.51 14.52 2.76
N VAL A 222 0.82 13.29 3.22
CA VAL A 222 1.65 12.33 2.48
C VAL A 222 0.97 11.93 1.18
N LYS A 223 -0.31 11.58 1.21
CA LYS A 223 -1.06 11.23 -0.02
C LYS A 223 -1.08 12.40 -1.00
N ARG A 224 -1.30 13.63 -0.51
CA ARG A 224 -1.29 14.82 -1.36
C ARG A 224 0.04 15.01 -2.09
N MET A 225 1.17 14.83 -1.39
CA MET A 225 2.49 14.87 -2.02
C MET A 225 2.68 13.76 -3.06
N LEU A 226 2.26 12.52 -2.76
CA LEU A 226 2.33 11.40 -3.69
C LEU A 226 1.48 11.60 -4.94
N ARG A 227 0.25 12.14 -4.80
CA ARG A 227 -0.63 12.48 -5.93
C ARG A 227 -0.04 13.61 -6.77
N THR A 228 0.55 14.61 -6.13
CA THR A 228 1.23 15.71 -6.84
C THR A 228 2.42 15.18 -7.64
N CYS A 229 3.23 14.29 -7.06
CA CYS A 229 4.31 13.59 -7.77
C CYS A 229 3.78 12.77 -8.95
N ALA A 230 2.72 11.98 -8.76
CA ALA A 230 2.10 11.22 -9.85
C ALA A 230 1.57 12.13 -10.97
N PHE A 231 0.96 13.26 -10.63
CA PHE A 231 0.48 14.23 -11.61
C PHE A 231 1.61 14.80 -12.45
N HIS A 232 2.69 15.28 -11.83
CA HIS A 232 3.83 15.81 -12.59
C HIS A 232 4.64 14.73 -13.32
N LEU A 233 4.62 13.48 -12.84
CA LEU A 233 5.30 12.36 -13.50
C LEU A 233 4.52 11.86 -14.73
N TYR A 234 3.20 11.73 -14.62
CA TYR A 234 2.37 11.07 -15.63
C TYR A 234 1.50 12.02 -16.45
N GLY A 235 1.44 13.30 -16.08
CA GLY A 235 0.46 14.26 -16.63
C GLY A 235 -0.98 13.90 -16.29
N TRP A 236 -1.21 13.08 -15.25
CA TRP A 236 -2.52 12.51 -14.95
C TRP A 236 -2.90 12.65 -13.48
N ALA A 237 -4.14 13.05 -13.24
CA ALA A 237 -4.79 13.05 -11.93
C ALA A 237 -6.14 12.34 -12.04
N CYS A 238 -6.60 11.68 -10.97
CA CYS A 238 -7.80 10.87 -10.99
C CYS A 238 -9.04 11.68 -11.42
N GLU A 239 -9.89 11.04 -12.22
CA GLU A 239 -11.10 11.65 -12.79
C GLU A 239 -12.38 11.11 -12.13
N HIS A 240 -12.24 10.23 -11.14
CA HIS A 240 -13.39 9.74 -10.38
C HIS A 240 -14.05 10.88 -9.59
N GLU A 241 -15.37 11.01 -9.72
CA GLU A 241 -16.16 12.12 -9.15
C GLU A 241 -15.90 12.33 -7.65
N SER A 242 -15.71 11.24 -6.89
CA SER A 242 -15.50 11.30 -5.44
C SER A 242 -14.20 11.98 -4.98
N VAL A 243 -13.26 12.26 -5.89
CA VAL A 243 -11.97 12.92 -5.59
C VAL A 243 -11.70 14.09 -6.54
N ARG A 244 -12.76 14.59 -7.19
CA ARG A 244 -12.65 15.60 -8.24
C ARG A 244 -12.04 16.91 -7.74
N ALA A 245 -12.48 17.38 -6.57
CA ALA A 245 -11.99 18.64 -5.99
C ALA A 245 -10.48 18.57 -5.69
N GLU A 246 -10.01 17.48 -5.10
CA GLU A 246 -8.59 17.26 -4.82
C GLU A 246 -7.77 17.12 -6.11
N ALA A 247 -8.35 16.51 -7.14
CA ALA A 247 -7.71 16.41 -8.45
C ALA A 247 -7.60 17.76 -9.15
N GLU A 248 -8.63 18.61 -9.09
CA GLU A 248 -8.60 19.98 -9.61
C GLU A 248 -7.57 20.85 -8.85
N GLU A 249 -7.48 20.70 -7.53
CA GLU A 249 -6.45 21.39 -6.73
C GLU A 249 -5.04 21.00 -7.17
N ILE A 250 -4.76 19.70 -7.40
CA ILE A 250 -3.46 19.24 -7.88
C ILE A 250 -3.18 19.74 -9.31
N ARG A 251 -4.20 19.74 -10.18
CA ARG A 251 -4.08 20.27 -11.55
C ARG A 251 -3.78 21.77 -11.59
N SER A 252 -4.14 22.52 -10.54
CA SER A 252 -3.81 23.96 -10.43
C SER A 252 -2.31 24.26 -10.34
N GLY A 253 -1.48 23.23 -10.09
CA GLY A 253 -0.02 23.32 -10.14
C GLY A 253 0.66 23.75 -8.84
N GLY A 254 -0.09 23.90 -7.75
CA GLY A 254 0.47 24.22 -6.44
C GLY A 254 1.21 23.03 -5.82
N LEU A 255 2.46 23.25 -5.38
CA LEU A 255 3.22 22.26 -4.61
C LEU A 255 2.81 22.30 -3.13
N PRO A 256 2.51 21.15 -2.49
CA PRO A 256 2.26 21.08 -1.06
C PRO A 256 3.46 21.53 -0.22
N VAL A 257 3.22 22.04 0.99
CA VAL A 257 4.29 22.36 1.95
C VAL A 257 5.13 21.12 2.26
N GLY A 258 6.45 21.22 2.13
CA GLY A 258 7.36 20.10 2.35
C GLY A 258 7.45 19.13 1.17
N TYR A 259 6.97 19.52 -0.01
CA TYR A 259 7.13 18.73 -1.23
C TYR A 259 8.61 18.47 -1.52
N PRO A 260 9.02 17.22 -1.78
CA PRO A 260 10.43 16.91 -1.98
C PRO A 260 11.01 17.56 -3.23
N ASP A 261 12.12 18.28 -3.09
CA ASP A 261 12.82 18.91 -4.22
C ASP A 261 13.32 17.90 -5.26
N THR A 262 13.48 16.62 -4.91
CA THR A 262 13.94 15.58 -5.85
C THR A 262 12.82 15.00 -6.71
N TRP A 263 11.56 15.38 -6.47
CA TRP A 263 10.40 14.93 -7.24
C TRP A 263 10.06 15.91 -8.38
N PRO A 264 9.36 15.45 -9.43
CA PRO A 264 8.94 16.30 -10.53
C PRO A 264 7.98 17.40 -10.07
N GLY A 265 8.01 18.55 -10.74
CA GLY A 265 7.19 19.70 -10.37
C GLY A 265 7.02 20.69 -11.53
N PRO A 266 6.35 21.82 -11.30
CA PRO A 266 6.20 22.88 -12.30
C PRO A 266 7.58 23.32 -12.84
N GLY A 267 7.79 23.22 -14.15
CA GLY A 267 9.06 23.56 -14.79
C GLY A 267 10.23 22.61 -14.47
N LYS A 268 9.98 21.48 -13.80
CA LYS A 268 10.99 20.49 -13.44
C LYS A 268 10.59 19.09 -13.92
N GLU A 269 11.10 18.75 -15.10
CA GLU A 269 10.99 17.40 -15.65
C GLU A 269 12.12 16.53 -15.13
N CYS A 270 11.84 15.75 -14.09
CA CYS A 270 12.78 14.73 -13.60
C CYS A 270 12.03 13.46 -13.18
N LEU A 271 12.70 12.32 -13.28
CA LEU A 271 12.17 11.09 -12.72
C LEU A 271 12.37 11.09 -11.20
N PRO A 272 11.33 10.83 -10.38
CA PRO A 272 11.52 10.70 -8.95
C PRO A 272 12.45 9.51 -8.66
N PRO A 273 13.21 9.55 -7.54
CA PRO A 273 14.05 8.43 -7.13
C PRO A 273 13.26 7.11 -7.10
N GLY A 274 13.88 6.03 -7.58
CA GLY A 274 13.26 4.71 -7.63
C GLY A 274 12.23 4.51 -8.74
N CYS A 275 12.14 5.43 -9.72
CA CYS A 275 11.43 5.17 -10.97
C CYS A 275 12.09 3.99 -11.72
N ALA A 276 11.29 3.04 -12.16
CA ALA A 276 11.78 1.90 -12.93
C ALA A 276 12.34 2.37 -14.29
N SER A 277 13.45 1.80 -14.73
CA SER A 277 13.93 2.01 -16.09
C SER A 277 13.05 1.26 -17.09
N PRO A 278 12.76 1.81 -18.27
CA PRO A 278 12.09 1.07 -19.32
C PRO A 278 12.99 -0.10 -19.76
N ASP A 279 12.42 -1.31 -19.75
CA ASP A 279 13.11 -2.56 -20.07
C ASP A 279 12.27 -3.35 -21.10
N LYS A 280 12.95 -4.08 -21.98
CA LYS A 280 12.34 -5.07 -22.89
C LYS A 280 11.44 -6.07 -22.16
N ALA A 281 11.77 -6.42 -20.92
CA ALA A 281 10.91 -7.28 -20.09
C ALA A 281 9.55 -6.63 -19.80
N ILE A 282 9.52 -5.32 -19.52
CA ILE A 282 8.29 -4.54 -19.30
C ILE A 282 7.50 -4.46 -20.60
N ALA A 283 8.14 -4.13 -21.72
CA ALA A 283 7.49 -4.08 -23.03
C ALA A 283 6.83 -5.43 -23.39
N THR A 284 7.54 -6.54 -23.17
CA THR A 284 6.99 -7.90 -23.39
C THR A 284 5.80 -8.18 -22.47
N ALA A 285 5.86 -7.74 -21.21
CA ALA A 285 4.76 -7.91 -20.26
C ALA A 285 3.50 -7.11 -20.67
N ILE A 286 3.69 -5.90 -21.21
CA ILE A 286 2.61 -5.07 -21.75
C ILE A 286 1.91 -5.77 -22.91
N GLU A 287 2.67 -6.19 -23.92
CA GLU A 287 2.11 -6.86 -25.11
C GLU A 287 1.38 -8.15 -24.74
N ARG A 288 1.98 -8.95 -23.85
CA ARG A 288 1.33 -10.15 -23.31
C ARG A 288 0.02 -9.82 -22.59
N ARG A 289 -0.04 -8.72 -21.85
CA ARG A 289 -1.25 -8.31 -21.12
C ARG A 289 -2.32 -7.80 -22.07
N LYS A 290 -1.97 -6.97 -23.07
CA LYS A 290 -2.89 -6.52 -24.11
C LYS A 290 -3.52 -7.69 -24.87
N GLU A 291 -2.70 -8.65 -25.28
CA GLU A 291 -3.17 -9.88 -25.94
C GLU A 291 -4.08 -10.71 -25.03
N ALA A 292 -3.77 -10.81 -23.74
CA ALA A 292 -4.65 -11.49 -22.79
C ALA A 292 -6.00 -10.79 -22.63
N ILE A 293 -6.05 -9.44 -22.66
CA ILE A 293 -7.30 -8.68 -22.63
C ILE A 293 -8.09 -8.95 -23.92
N ARG A 294 -7.44 -8.90 -25.09
CA ARG A 294 -8.07 -9.18 -26.39
C ARG A 294 -8.73 -10.56 -26.40
N ARG A 295 -7.98 -11.61 -26.07
CA ARG A 295 -8.51 -12.98 -25.99
C ARG A 295 -9.67 -13.11 -25.02
N SER A 296 -9.62 -12.40 -23.90
CA SER A 296 -10.69 -12.43 -22.90
C SER A 296 -11.98 -11.78 -23.42
N LEU A 297 -11.86 -10.68 -24.17
CA LEU A 297 -12.99 -9.99 -24.80
C LEU A 297 -13.63 -10.79 -25.94
N ASP A 298 -12.83 -11.58 -26.66
CA ASP A 298 -13.31 -12.44 -27.75
C ASP A 298 -13.95 -13.74 -27.22
N HIS A 299 -13.74 -14.07 -25.94
CA HIS A 299 -14.18 -15.33 -25.36
C HIS A 299 -15.68 -15.32 -24.98
N LYS A 300 -16.52 -15.83 -25.88
CA LYS A 300 -17.99 -15.90 -25.70
C LYS A 300 -18.48 -16.85 -24.60
N GLY A 301 -17.66 -17.81 -24.17
CA GLY A 301 -18.05 -18.86 -23.22
C GLY A 301 -17.84 -18.54 -21.73
N TRP A 302 -17.55 -17.29 -21.37
CA TRP A 302 -17.27 -16.87 -19.99
C TRP A 302 -18.44 -16.06 -19.42
N PRO A 303 -19.38 -16.70 -18.70
CA PRO A 303 -20.67 -16.07 -18.35
C PRO A 303 -20.52 -14.89 -17.38
N ASN A 304 -19.48 -14.88 -16.54
CA ASN A 304 -19.27 -13.80 -15.57
C ASN A 304 -18.13 -12.85 -15.95
N TYR A 305 -17.52 -12.99 -17.14
CA TYR A 305 -16.50 -12.04 -17.57
C TYR A 305 -17.16 -10.69 -17.87
N PRO A 306 -16.69 -9.58 -17.28
CA PRO A 306 -17.38 -8.29 -17.34
C PRO A 306 -17.06 -7.55 -18.64
N HIS A 307 -17.43 -8.14 -19.79
CA HIS A 307 -17.09 -7.67 -21.14
C HIS A 307 -17.37 -6.16 -21.32
N GLU A 308 -18.57 -5.72 -20.95
CA GLU A 308 -18.98 -4.33 -21.13
C GLU A 308 -18.15 -3.37 -20.25
N SER A 309 -17.96 -3.73 -18.98
CA SER A 309 -17.09 -2.97 -18.07
C SER A 309 -15.66 -2.89 -18.60
N VAL A 310 -15.13 -3.96 -19.20
CA VAL A 310 -13.79 -3.93 -19.80
C VAL A 310 -13.75 -3.00 -21.01
N ARG A 311 -14.74 -3.05 -21.91
CA ARG A 311 -14.81 -2.15 -23.06
C ARG A 311 -14.88 -0.68 -22.64
N GLN A 312 -15.64 -0.38 -21.59
CA GLN A 312 -15.73 0.98 -21.02
C GLN A 312 -14.38 1.47 -20.49
N VAL A 313 -13.62 0.63 -19.79
CA VAL A 313 -12.27 0.99 -19.31
C VAL A 313 -11.33 1.26 -20.47
N LEU A 314 -11.36 0.42 -21.51
CA LEU A 314 -10.52 0.61 -22.69
C LEU A 314 -10.86 1.91 -23.42
N ALA A 315 -12.16 2.24 -23.53
CA ALA A 315 -12.62 3.49 -24.13
C ALA A 315 -12.20 4.71 -23.29
N HIS A 316 -12.38 4.66 -21.97
CA HIS A 316 -11.99 5.74 -21.05
C HIS A 316 -10.50 6.09 -21.18
N TRP A 317 -9.63 5.08 -21.24
CA TRP A 317 -8.18 5.27 -21.37
C TRP A 317 -7.68 5.38 -22.81
N SER A 318 -8.57 5.36 -23.81
CA SER A 318 -8.21 5.32 -25.24
C SER A 318 -7.18 4.21 -25.56
N MET A 319 -7.32 3.06 -24.91
CA MET A 319 -6.35 1.97 -24.99
C MET A 319 -6.47 1.21 -26.31
N VAL A 320 -5.37 1.17 -27.06
CA VAL A 320 -5.21 0.28 -28.21
C VAL A 320 -4.60 -1.03 -27.72
N LEU A 321 -5.40 -2.10 -27.80
CA LEU A 321 -4.95 -3.47 -27.56
C LEU A 321 -4.09 -3.97 -28.71
#